data_AF-A0A7S2AVW7-F1
#
_entry.id   AF-A0A7S2AVW7-F1
#
_cell.length_a   1.000
_cell.length_b   1.000
_cell.length_c   1.000
_cell.angle_alpha   90.00
_cell.angle_beta   90.00
_cell.angle_gamma   90.00
#
_symmetry.space_group_name_H-M   'P 1'
#
loop_
_entity.id
_entity.type
_entity.pdbx_description
1 polymer ?
#
loop_
_entity_poly.entity_id
_entity_poly.type
_entity_poly.pdbx_seq_one_letter_code
_entity_poly.pdbx_strand_id
1 'polypeptide(L)'
;YQKKDRHVDGCRLDDADAQRGSNIFGTAPAALLVTDALIPGPKDSPQDPLPRPQFSSRGERDNALHEQVLGCLRRDGTVLIPVDGGGGRILEVLLMLEELYVRMQGGLDRYPIALLSTVEPHPSTLLEVARSHLEYMAASLAQGFEASRDNPYTLRRLKCCTSKEELLRKCGPGPKIVLCSPKSCEAGIAKELLVEYASVPRNLILFMEKPEPSERGENGGPTVAARLFDAVERAKDEAFQQTRRRDFYGCTIKIGVTKRVPLLGSELRTHQINEQQKKRKRAAEEAEKEEAEKEAVTKKKHS
;
A
#
# COMPACT_ATOMS: atom_id res chain seq x y z
N TYR A 1 7.64 -16.73 -6.02
CA TYR A 1 6.70 -17.86 -6.17
C TYR A 1 5.29 -17.30 -6.29
N GLN A 2 4.59 -17.61 -7.38
CA GLN A 2 3.18 -17.24 -7.54
C GLN A 2 2.32 -18.39 -7.03
N LYS A 3 1.57 -18.17 -5.95
CA LYS A 3 0.62 -19.17 -5.41
C LYS A 3 -0.77 -18.77 -5.90
N LYS A 4 -1.37 -19.57 -6.78
CA LYS A 4 -2.71 -19.27 -7.31
C LYS A 4 -3.76 -19.63 -6.26
N ASP A 5 -4.59 -18.67 -5.89
CA ASP A 5 -5.67 -18.88 -4.92
C ASP A 5 -6.99 -18.97 -5.68
N ARG A 6 -7.56 -20.17 -5.78
CA ARG A 6 -8.60 -20.48 -6.77
C ARG A 6 -9.99 -20.30 -6.17
N HIS A 7 -10.81 -19.50 -6.83
CA HIS A 7 -12.11 -19.06 -6.32
C HIS A 7 -13.21 -19.23 -7.39
N VAL A 8 -14.46 -19.27 -6.94
CA VAL A 8 -15.66 -19.50 -7.77
C VAL A 8 -16.18 -18.21 -8.40
N ASP A 9 -15.84 -17.07 -7.79
CA ASP A 9 -16.35 -15.77 -8.22
C ASP A 9 -15.77 -15.42 -9.59
N GLY A 10 -16.65 -15.44 -10.59
CA GLY A 10 -16.37 -15.08 -11.97
C GLY A 10 -16.12 -13.58 -12.11
N CYS A 11 -15.00 -13.08 -11.60
CA CYS A 11 -14.46 -11.80 -12.07
C CYS A 11 -13.76 -12.05 -13.40
N ARG A 12 -14.51 -11.78 -14.48
CA ARG A 12 -14.00 -11.70 -15.85
C ARG A 12 -13.05 -10.49 -15.92
N LEU A 13 -11.77 -10.76 -16.13
CA LEU A 13 -10.75 -9.77 -16.50
C LEU A 13 -9.96 -10.34 -17.68
N ASP A 14 -9.71 -9.45 -18.63
CA ASP A 14 -9.41 -9.74 -20.03
C ASP A 14 -8.26 -10.73 -20.28
N ASP A 15 -8.49 -11.58 -21.28
CA ASP A 15 -7.47 -12.38 -21.93
C ASP A 15 -6.50 -11.47 -22.70
N ALA A 16 -5.42 -11.05 -22.06
CA ALA A 16 -4.21 -10.63 -22.74
C ALA A 16 -2.98 -10.92 -21.86
N ASP A 17 -2.00 -11.59 -22.46
CA ASP A 17 -0.63 -11.81 -21.98
C ASP A 17 -0.40 -12.82 -20.85
N ALA A 18 -0.74 -14.08 -21.15
CA ALA A 18 -0.15 -15.25 -20.52
C ALA A 18 1.09 -15.74 -21.30
N GLN A 19 2.15 -14.92 -21.40
CA GLN A 19 3.49 -15.40 -21.80
C GLN A 19 4.55 -14.32 -21.54
N ARG A 20 5.11 -14.30 -20.32
CA ARG A 20 6.47 -13.82 -20.06
C ARG A 20 6.90 -14.24 -18.66
N GLY A 21 7.37 -15.48 -18.56
CA GLY A 21 8.37 -15.80 -17.54
C GLY A 21 9.60 -14.95 -17.85
N SER A 22 9.91 -14.00 -16.99
CA SER A 22 11.10 -13.17 -17.16
C SER A 22 12.03 -13.38 -15.97
N ASN A 23 12.91 -14.36 -16.12
CA ASN A 23 14.24 -14.29 -15.54
C ASN A 23 14.94 -13.15 -16.27
N ILE A 24 15.15 -12.01 -15.63
CA ILE A 24 16.00 -10.94 -16.17
C ILE A 24 17.09 -10.67 -15.15
N PHE A 25 18.25 -11.29 -15.39
CA PHE A 25 19.52 -10.84 -14.86
C PHE A 25 19.84 -9.45 -15.45
N GLY A 26 20.25 -8.50 -14.61
CA GLY A 26 21.13 -7.40 -15.05
C GLY A 26 20.57 -5.98 -15.16
N THR A 27 19.53 -5.60 -14.42
CA THR A 27 19.16 -4.18 -14.31
C THR A 27 19.27 -3.72 -12.86
N ALA A 28 19.94 -2.59 -12.64
CA ALA A 28 20.11 -1.98 -11.33
C ALA A 28 18.76 -1.97 -10.57
N PRO A 29 18.73 -2.36 -9.30
CA PRO A 29 17.48 -2.41 -8.55
C PRO A 29 16.88 -1.02 -8.45
N ALA A 30 15.54 -0.95 -8.46
CA ALA A 30 14.81 0.28 -8.19
C ALA A 30 15.38 0.93 -6.93
N ALA A 31 15.71 2.22 -7.03
CA ALA A 31 16.30 2.96 -5.93
C ALA A 31 15.30 3.02 -4.78
N LEU A 32 15.47 2.11 -3.84
CA LEU A 32 14.66 2.05 -2.65
C LEU A 32 15.26 3.00 -1.64
N LEU A 33 14.64 4.16 -1.52
CA LEU A 33 15.05 5.14 -0.53
C LEU A 33 14.11 5.01 0.67
N VAL A 34 14.59 4.29 1.67
CA VAL A 34 14.00 4.27 3.01
C VAL A 34 14.23 5.64 3.64
N THR A 35 13.17 6.45 3.70
CA THR A 35 13.17 7.85 4.18
C THR A 35 13.41 8.02 5.68
N ASP A 36 13.76 6.96 6.41
CA ASP A 36 14.08 7.02 7.84
C ASP A 36 15.44 7.71 8.14
N ALA A 37 16.08 8.27 7.11
CA ALA A 37 17.13 9.26 7.24
C ALA A 37 16.63 10.65 7.71
N LEU A 38 15.30 10.83 7.88
CA LEU A 38 14.66 12.14 8.11
C LEU A 38 14.10 12.35 9.53
N ILE A 39 14.06 11.33 10.39
CA ILE A 39 13.64 11.50 11.79
C ILE A 39 14.90 11.65 12.65
N PRO A 40 15.14 12.82 13.30
CA PRO A 40 16.21 12.91 14.29
C PRO A 40 15.87 11.95 15.44
N GLY A 41 16.66 10.89 15.57
CA GLY A 41 16.63 10.02 16.75
C GLY A 41 16.97 10.80 18.03
N PRO A 42 16.71 10.22 19.21
CA PRO A 42 17.16 10.78 20.48
C PRO A 42 18.66 11.10 20.40
N LYS A 43 19.07 12.28 20.86
CA LYS A 43 20.42 12.82 20.61
C LYS A 43 21.57 11.95 21.13
N ASP A 44 21.34 10.97 21.99
CA ASP A 44 22.40 10.26 22.70
C ASP A 44 22.04 8.78 23.00
N SER A 45 21.94 7.91 21.98
CA SER A 45 22.01 6.45 22.21
C SER A 45 23.47 5.97 22.07
N PRO A 46 24.11 5.42 23.14
CA PRO A 46 25.53 5.05 23.15
C PRO A 46 25.98 3.92 22.21
N GLN A 47 25.13 3.47 21.28
CA GLN A 47 25.37 2.31 20.40
C GLN A 47 25.22 2.58 18.90
N ASP A 48 25.02 3.83 18.47
CA ASP A 48 25.05 4.17 17.03
C ASP A 48 26.45 4.68 16.63
N PRO A 49 27.27 3.91 15.89
CA PRO A 49 28.65 4.29 15.56
C PRO A 49 28.76 5.32 14.42
N LEU A 50 27.66 5.85 13.84
CA LEU A 50 27.73 6.73 12.66
C LEU A 50 26.69 7.87 12.66
N PRO A 51 27.07 9.10 12.24
CA PRO A 51 26.13 10.19 12.06
C PRO A 51 25.23 9.93 10.82
N ARG A 52 23.92 9.81 11.08
CA ARG A 52 22.84 9.91 10.07
C ARG A 52 22.91 11.31 9.42
N PRO A 53 22.47 11.54 8.17
CA PRO A 53 22.30 12.90 7.66
C PRO A 53 21.33 13.65 8.58
N GLN A 54 21.88 14.50 9.45
CA GLN A 54 21.10 15.29 10.39
C GLN A 54 20.57 16.48 9.61
N PHE A 55 19.38 16.37 9.04
CA PHE A 55 18.71 17.54 8.51
C PHE A 55 18.41 18.49 9.67
N SER A 56 19.01 19.67 9.62
CA SER A 56 18.98 20.63 10.71
C SER A 56 17.60 21.28 10.85
N SER A 57 16.83 21.33 9.75
CA SER A 57 15.49 21.92 9.71
C SER A 57 14.46 21.09 8.93
N ARG A 58 13.17 21.33 9.20
CA ARG A 58 12.05 20.76 8.42
C ARG A 58 12.14 21.14 6.94
N GLY A 59 12.53 22.39 6.65
CA GLY A 59 12.66 22.87 5.27
C GLY A 59 13.70 22.11 4.46
N GLU A 60 14.85 21.77 5.06
CA GLU A 60 15.88 20.96 4.38
C GLU A 60 15.39 19.55 4.05
N ARG A 61 14.61 18.93 4.95
CA ARG A 61 14.01 17.60 4.72
C ARG A 61 13.01 17.64 3.58
N ASP A 62 12.12 18.62 3.60
CA ASP A 62 11.11 18.83 2.56
C ASP A 62 11.76 19.07 1.19
N ASN A 63 12.86 19.85 1.15
CA ASN A 63 13.60 20.12 -0.07
C ASN A 63 14.28 18.85 -0.62
N ALA A 64 14.93 18.07 0.24
CA ALA A 64 15.54 16.80 -0.17
C ALA A 64 14.50 15.81 -0.70
N LEU A 65 13.34 15.72 -0.04
CA LEU A 65 12.20 14.92 -0.49
C LEU A 65 11.70 15.39 -1.87
N HIS A 66 11.51 16.70 -2.04
CA HIS A 66 11.08 17.30 -3.29
C HIS A 66 12.06 16.98 -4.44
N GLU A 67 13.37 17.13 -4.23
CA GLU A 67 14.38 16.84 -5.25
C GLU A 67 14.39 15.36 -5.68
N GLN A 68 14.22 14.44 -4.73
CA GLN A 68 14.18 13.01 -5.03
C GLN A 68 12.92 12.61 -5.81
N VAL A 69 11.76 13.09 -5.37
CA VAL A 69 10.47 12.86 -6.04
C VAL A 69 10.51 13.44 -7.45
N LEU A 70 10.93 14.70 -7.60
CA LEU A 70 11.03 15.37 -8.90
C LEU A 70 12.06 14.71 -9.81
N GLY A 71 13.20 14.29 -9.26
CA GLY A 71 14.23 13.56 -10.00
C GLY A 71 13.71 12.24 -10.56
N CYS A 72 12.91 11.50 -9.78
CA CYS A 72 12.23 10.29 -10.26
C CYS A 72 11.25 10.60 -11.39
N LEU A 73 10.35 11.57 -11.19
CA LEU A 73 9.31 11.93 -12.14
C LEU A 73 9.89 12.43 -13.48
N ARG A 74 10.97 13.22 -13.45
CA ARG A 74 11.67 13.70 -14.65
C ARG A 74 12.32 12.58 -15.48
N ARG A 75 12.62 11.44 -14.86
CA ARG A 75 13.13 10.24 -15.55
C ARG A 75 12.01 9.33 -16.04
N ASP A 76 10.79 9.85 -16.14
CA ASP A 76 9.59 9.08 -16.52
C ASP A 76 9.29 7.92 -15.54
N GLY A 77 9.69 8.10 -14.28
CA GLY A 77 9.46 7.17 -13.19
C GLY A 77 8.19 7.48 -12.40
N THR A 78 7.61 6.47 -11.79
CA THR A 78 6.49 6.60 -10.84
C THR A 78 7.01 6.51 -9.41
N VAL A 79 6.44 7.34 -8.52
CA VAL A 79 6.73 7.30 -7.09
C VAL A 79 5.61 6.57 -6.36
N LEU A 80 5.95 5.52 -5.62
CA LEU A 80 5.04 4.77 -4.76
C LEU A 80 5.29 5.15 -3.30
N ILE A 81 4.24 5.56 -2.59
CA ILE A 81 4.29 5.90 -1.17
C ILE A 81 3.30 5.01 -0.41
N PRO A 82 3.76 3.90 0.19
CA PRO A 82 2.91 3.10 1.06
C PRO A 82 2.51 3.89 2.31
N VAL A 83 1.20 3.99 2.55
CA VAL A 83 0.60 4.73 3.67
C VAL A 83 -0.42 3.86 4.41
N ASP A 84 -0.76 4.27 5.63
CA ASP A 84 -1.82 3.64 6.41
C ASP A 84 -3.21 3.94 5.80
N GLY A 85 -4.13 2.99 5.95
CA GLY A 85 -5.46 3.07 5.32
C GLY A 85 -6.47 3.95 6.04
N GLY A 86 -6.20 4.37 7.29
CA GLY A 86 -7.17 5.09 8.10
C GLY A 86 -6.62 5.76 9.35
N GLY A 87 -5.32 6.03 9.42
CA GLY A 87 -4.70 6.75 10.54
C GLY A 87 -4.42 8.21 10.23
N GLY A 88 -3.76 8.91 11.15
CA GLY A 88 -3.38 10.32 10.98
C GLY A 88 -2.21 10.53 10.01
N ARG A 89 -1.40 9.49 9.74
CA ARG A 89 -0.18 9.66 8.97
C ARG A 89 -0.47 9.98 7.51
N ILE A 90 -1.40 9.24 6.89
CA ILE A 90 -1.86 9.54 5.53
C ILE A 90 -2.30 11.00 5.38
N LEU A 91 -3.02 11.56 6.35
CA LEU A 91 -3.47 12.96 6.31
C LEU A 91 -2.29 13.94 6.37
N GLU A 92 -1.31 13.69 7.23
CA GLU A 92 -0.10 14.50 7.32
C GLU A 92 0.71 14.45 6.01
N VAL A 93 0.91 13.26 5.45
CA VAL A 93 1.63 13.08 4.17
C VAL A 93 0.91 13.79 3.04
N LEU A 94 -0.43 13.74 3.00
CA LEU A 94 -1.22 14.46 2.00
C LEU A 94 -1.07 15.97 2.10
N LEU A 95 -1.15 16.54 3.31
CA LEU A 95 -0.94 17.98 3.51
C LEU A 95 0.49 18.40 3.18
N MET A 96 1.48 17.59 3.57
CA MET A 96 2.89 17.82 3.25
C MET A 96 3.13 17.83 1.74
N LEU A 97 2.57 16.86 1.00
CA LEU A 97 2.69 16.81 -0.45
C LEU A 97 1.98 17.99 -1.11
N GLU A 98 0.78 18.36 -0.65
CA GLU A 98 0.08 19.53 -1.19
C GLU A 98 0.86 20.83 -0.93
N GLU A 99 1.43 21.00 0.27
CA GLU A 99 2.33 22.12 0.60
C GLU A 99 3.55 22.14 -0.32
N LEU A 100 4.17 20.99 -0.58
CA LEU A 100 5.30 20.88 -1.51
C LEU A 100 4.95 21.33 -2.93
N TYR A 101 3.77 20.95 -3.43
CA TYR A 101 3.30 21.39 -4.76
C TYR A 101 3.03 22.91 -4.81
N VAL A 102 2.51 23.52 -3.74
CA VAL A 102 2.27 24.97 -3.71
C VAL A 102 3.57 25.77 -3.53
N ARG A 103 4.39 25.35 -2.56
CA ARG A 103 5.57 26.09 -2.08
C ARG A 103 6.74 26.00 -3.05
N MET A 104 6.99 24.82 -3.61
CA MET A 104 8.09 24.55 -4.51
C MET A 104 7.59 24.68 -5.95
N GLN A 105 7.35 25.93 -6.40
CA GLN A 105 7.00 26.23 -7.79
C GLN A 105 8.09 25.69 -8.72
N GLY A 106 7.88 24.50 -9.29
CA GLY A 106 9.03 23.69 -9.69
C GLY A 106 8.69 22.38 -10.40
N GLY A 107 7.71 22.40 -11.31
CA GLY A 107 7.51 21.30 -12.26
C GLY A 107 6.76 20.07 -11.72
N LEU A 108 6.53 19.95 -10.40
CA LEU A 108 5.64 18.92 -9.85
C LEU A 108 4.21 19.04 -10.37
N ASP A 109 3.74 20.26 -10.65
CA ASP A 109 2.39 20.56 -11.13
C ASP A 109 1.99 19.79 -12.40
N ARG A 110 2.97 19.28 -13.15
CA ARG A 110 2.77 18.48 -14.37
C ARG A 110 2.43 17.02 -14.08
N TYR A 111 2.70 16.54 -12.88
CA TYR A 111 2.58 15.14 -12.50
C TYR A 111 1.39 14.94 -11.57
N PRO A 112 0.46 14.02 -11.89
CA PRO A 112 -0.69 13.77 -11.06
C PRO A 112 -0.30 13.04 -9.77
N ILE A 113 -1.00 13.39 -8.70
CA ILE A 113 -0.95 12.71 -7.40
C ILE A 113 -2.25 11.96 -7.16
N ALA A 114 -2.15 10.69 -6.78
CA ALA A 114 -3.31 9.83 -6.52
C ALA A 114 -3.21 9.16 -5.16
N LEU A 115 -4.36 9.00 -4.51
CA LEU A 115 -4.52 8.16 -3.33
C LEU A 115 -5.35 6.94 -3.71
N LEU A 116 -4.74 5.77 -3.58
CA LEU A 116 -5.33 4.48 -3.94
C LEU A 116 -5.53 3.62 -2.69
N SER A 117 -6.79 3.29 -2.39
CA SER A 117 -7.13 2.28 -1.38
C SER A 117 -8.29 1.43 -1.87
N THR A 118 -8.13 0.11 -1.79
CA THR A 118 -9.18 -0.88 -2.05
C THR A 118 -9.92 -1.28 -0.77
N VAL A 119 -9.43 -0.83 0.39
CA VAL A 119 -9.97 -1.19 1.71
C VAL A 119 -10.66 0.04 2.28
N GLU A 120 -11.79 -0.17 2.96
CA GLU A 120 -12.47 0.89 3.70
C GLU A 120 -11.60 1.42 4.86
N PRO A 121 -11.66 2.73 5.17
CA PRO A 121 -12.47 3.74 4.51
C PRO A 121 -11.96 4.10 3.10
N HIS A 122 -12.89 4.27 2.15
CA HIS A 122 -12.55 4.76 0.82
C HIS A 122 -11.82 6.12 0.88
N PRO A 123 -10.90 6.41 -0.07
CA PRO A 123 -10.13 7.65 -0.07
C PRO A 123 -10.97 8.94 -0.04
N SER A 124 -12.14 8.94 -0.68
CA SER A 124 -13.07 10.07 -0.65
C SER A 124 -13.67 10.26 0.75
N THR A 125 -14.13 9.18 1.37
CA THR A 125 -14.69 9.17 2.71
C THR A 125 -13.66 9.63 3.74
N LEU A 126 -12.42 9.18 3.63
CA LEU A 126 -11.31 9.63 4.49
C LEU A 126 -11.16 11.17 4.44
N LEU A 127 -11.21 11.76 3.23
CA LEU A 127 -11.10 13.21 3.07
C LEU A 127 -12.35 13.94 3.57
N GLU A 128 -13.54 13.39 3.40
CA GLU A 128 -14.77 13.97 3.95
C GLU A 128 -14.74 14.01 5.48
N VAL A 129 -14.27 12.93 6.12
CA VAL A 129 -14.07 12.87 7.58
C VAL A 129 -13.04 13.92 8.00
N ALA A 130 -11.89 13.99 7.34
CA ALA A 130 -10.85 14.98 7.64
C ALA A 130 -11.34 16.43 7.48
N ARG A 131 -12.21 16.70 6.49
CA ARG A 131 -12.78 18.03 6.25
C ARG A 131 -13.80 18.45 7.31
N SER A 132 -14.54 17.49 7.85
CA SER A 132 -15.63 17.72 8.82
C SER A 132 -15.16 17.75 10.27
N HIS A 133 -13.99 17.18 10.56
CA HIS A 133 -13.45 17.02 11.91
C HIS A 133 -12.16 17.84 12.11
N LEU A 134 -12.09 19.06 11.57
CA LEU A 134 -10.91 19.93 11.69
C LEU A 134 -10.62 20.32 13.14
N GLU A 135 -11.64 20.38 13.99
CA GLU A 135 -11.54 20.67 15.41
C GLU A 135 -10.75 19.61 16.20
N TYR A 136 -10.65 18.39 15.67
CA TYR A 136 -9.84 17.32 16.24
C TYR A 136 -8.40 17.30 15.72
N MET A 137 -8.08 18.19 14.77
CA MET A 137 -6.74 18.31 14.18
C MET A 137 -5.88 19.32 14.96
N ALA A 138 -4.65 19.56 14.50
CA ALA A 138 -3.76 20.54 15.12
C ALA A 138 -4.40 21.94 15.17
N ALA A 139 -4.20 22.67 16.28
CA ALA A 139 -4.77 24.00 16.49
C ALA A 139 -4.41 25.00 15.37
N SER A 140 -3.25 24.83 14.72
CA SER A 140 -2.84 25.64 13.58
C SER A 140 -3.75 25.48 12.35
N LEU A 141 -4.28 24.27 12.11
CA LEU A 141 -5.21 24.01 11.01
C LEU A 141 -6.60 24.61 11.32
N ALA A 142 -7.08 24.46 12.56
CA ALA A 142 -8.33 25.06 13.00
C ALA A 142 -8.28 26.59 12.91
N GLN A 143 -7.22 27.21 13.44
CA GLN A 143 -7.01 28.66 13.37
C GLN A 143 -6.89 29.17 11.92
N GLY A 144 -6.17 28.43 11.07
CA GLY A 144 -6.04 28.77 9.65
C GLY A 144 -7.38 28.73 8.92
N PHE A 145 -8.23 27.75 9.24
CA PHE A 145 -9.58 27.64 8.70
C PHE A 145 -10.50 28.75 9.21
N GLU A 146 -10.45 29.11 10.50
CA GLU A 146 -11.24 30.22 11.05
C GLU A 146 -10.91 31.56 10.37
N ALA A 147 -9.62 31.80 10.10
CA ALA A 147 -9.14 33.02 9.49
C ALA A 147 -9.45 33.14 7.98
N SER A 148 -9.24 32.06 7.22
CA SER A 148 -9.33 32.08 5.75
C SER A 148 -10.63 31.50 5.19
N ARG A 149 -11.36 30.72 5.99
CA ARG A 149 -12.47 29.85 5.58
C ARG A 149 -12.10 28.84 4.49
N ASP A 150 -10.81 28.59 4.26
CA ASP A 150 -10.33 27.59 3.31
C ASP A 150 -9.93 26.30 4.04
N ASN A 151 -10.49 25.17 3.61
CA ASN A 151 -10.26 23.89 4.29
C ASN A 151 -8.96 23.26 3.76
N PRO A 152 -7.97 22.95 4.62
CA PRO A 152 -6.67 22.44 4.21
C PRO A 152 -6.75 21.08 3.50
N TYR A 153 -7.80 20.30 3.76
CA TYR A 153 -8.05 19.01 3.09
C TYR A 153 -8.83 19.16 1.77
N THR A 154 -8.98 20.37 1.24
CA THR A 154 -9.43 20.64 -0.12
C THR A 154 -8.27 20.46 -1.11
N LEU A 155 -7.78 19.22 -1.19
CA LEU A 155 -6.61 18.84 -1.99
C LEU A 155 -6.99 18.81 -3.49
N ARG A 156 -6.79 19.92 -4.20
CA ARG A 156 -7.32 20.11 -5.57
C ARG A 156 -6.66 19.20 -6.59
N ARG A 157 -5.41 18.82 -6.36
CA ARG A 157 -4.62 17.97 -7.26
C ARG A 157 -4.78 16.48 -7.00
N LEU A 158 -5.27 16.10 -5.83
CA LEU A 158 -5.35 14.71 -5.40
C LEU A 158 -6.49 13.97 -6.11
N LYS A 159 -6.15 12.83 -6.70
CA LYS A 159 -7.10 11.93 -7.36
C LYS A 159 -7.34 10.69 -6.47
N CYS A 160 -8.50 10.65 -5.83
CA CYS A 160 -8.97 9.45 -5.11
C CYS A 160 -9.28 8.32 -6.10
N CYS A 161 -8.71 7.14 -5.87
CA CYS A 161 -8.91 5.96 -6.71
C CYS A 161 -9.22 4.75 -5.82
N THR A 162 -10.15 3.89 -6.24
CA THR A 162 -10.47 2.63 -5.53
C THR A 162 -9.95 1.39 -6.26
N SER A 163 -9.53 1.54 -7.51
CA SER A 163 -8.96 0.46 -8.32
C SER A 163 -7.77 0.93 -9.16
N LYS A 164 -6.99 -0.03 -9.66
CA LYS A 164 -5.86 0.25 -10.55
C LYS A 164 -6.32 0.80 -11.90
N GLU A 165 -7.44 0.31 -12.40
CA GLU A 165 -8.06 0.77 -13.65
C GLU A 165 -8.50 2.24 -13.51
N GLU A 166 -9.08 2.59 -12.35
CA GLU A 166 -9.43 3.97 -12.05
C GLU A 166 -8.20 4.87 -11.95
N LEU A 167 -7.12 4.39 -11.32
CA LEU A 167 -5.83 5.09 -11.28
C LEU A 167 -5.32 5.38 -12.69
N LEU A 168 -5.33 4.39 -13.58
CA LEU A 168 -4.90 4.56 -14.98
C LEU A 168 -5.81 5.53 -15.75
N ARG A 169 -7.13 5.45 -15.54
CA ARG A 169 -8.09 6.36 -16.16
C ARG A 169 -7.90 7.82 -15.71
N LYS A 170 -7.70 8.04 -14.40
CA LYS A 170 -7.59 9.39 -13.81
C LYS A 170 -6.20 10.02 -14.00
N CYS A 171 -5.13 9.23 -13.93
CA CYS A 171 -3.75 9.73 -13.95
C CYS A 171 -2.99 9.43 -15.25
N GLY A 172 -3.50 8.56 -16.11
CA GLY A 172 -2.81 8.11 -17.31
C GLY A 172 -1.63 7.17 -17.05
N PRO A 173 -0.99 6.66 -18.11
CA PRO A 173 0.14 5.74 -18.01
C PRO A 173 1.45 6.42 -17.59
N GLY A 174 1.53 7.75 -17.69
CA GLY A 174 2.75 8.53 -17.45
C GLY A 174 3.22 8.61 -15.98
N PRO A 175 4.26 9.42 -15.73
CA PRO A 175 4.90 9.57 -14.42
C PRO A 175 3.94 10.24 -13.44
N LYS A 176 3.84 9.68 -12.24
CA LYS A 176 2.84 10.04 -11.24
C LYS A 176 3.32 9.71 -9.82
N ILE A 177 2.66 10.31 -8.84
CA ILE A 177 2.84 9.98 -7.42
C ILE A 177 1.61 9.19 -6.97
N VAL A 178 1.83 8.00 -6.42
CA VAL A 178 0.77 7.10 -5.97
C VAL A 178 0.96 6.81 -4.48
N LEU A 179 0.06 7.32 -3.66
CA LEU A 179 -0.09 6.88 -2.27
C LEU A 179 -0.95 5.63 -2.26
N CYS A 180 -0.49 4.55 -1.63
CA CYS A 180 -1.21 3.28 -1.61
C CYS A 180 -1.34 2.70 -0.19
N SER A 181 -2.48 2.11 0.11
CA SER A 181 -2.72 1.38 1.36
C SER A 181 -2.75 -0.14 1.12
N PRO A 182 -2.24 -0.99 2.05
CA PRO A 182 -1.65 -0.65 3.35
C PRO A 182 -0.13 -0.44 3.35
N LYS A 183 0.38 0.31 4.35
CA LYS A 183 1.82 0.61 4.55
C LYS A 183 2.71 -0.63 4.62
N SER A 184 2.18 -1.74 5.12
CA SER A 184 2.91 -3.01 5.28
C SER A 184 3.23 -3.71 3.96
N CYS A 185 2.52 -3.36 2.87
CA CYS A 185 2.64 -4.02 1.56
C CYS A 185 2.50 -5.55 1.62
N GLU A 186 1.79 -6.06 2.63
CA GLU A 186 1.58 -7.51 2.85
C GLU A 186 0.47 -8.09 1.99
N ALA A 187 -0.57 -7.29 1.72
CA ALA A 187 -1.75 -7.70 1.00
C ALA A 187 -2.33 -6.54 0.19
N GLY A 188 -3.27 -6.87 -0.70
CA GLY A 188 -4.02 -5.90 -1.49
C GLY A 188 -3.17 -5.15 -2.51
N ILE A 189 -3.67 -3.97 -2.89
CA ILE A 189 -3.15 -3.22 -4.03
C ILE A 189 -1.74 -2.68 -3.82
N ALA A 190 -1.34 -2.39 -2.57
CA ALA A 190 0.01 -1.94 -2.25
C ALA A 190 1.06 -3.00 -2.60
N LYS A 191 0.80 -4.29 -2.33
CA LYS A 191 1.71 -5.39 -2.65
C LYS A 191 1.86 -5.59 -4.17
N GLU A 192 0.75 -5.49 -4.90
CA GLU A 192 0.74 -5.61 -6.36
C GLU A 192 1.54 -4.47 -7.01
N LEU A 193 1.27 -3.23 -6.61
CA LEU A 193 2.01 -2.06 -7.11
C LEU A 193 3.47 -2.09 -6.70
N LEU A 194 3.79 -2.59 -5.50
CA LEU A 194 5.17 -2.73 -5.06
C LEU A 194 5.95 -3.65 -6.00
N VAL A 195 5.41 -4.83 -6.33
CA VAL A 195 6.08 -5.79 -7.23
C VAL A 195 6.20 -5.23 -8.65
N GLU A 196 5.14 -4.60 -9.15
CA GLU A 196 5.13 -4.00 -10.47
C GLU A 196 6.12 -2.84 -10.58
N TYR A 197 6.10 -1.91 -9.62
CA TYR A 197 6.92 -0.71 -9.67
C TYR A 197 8.37 -0.96 -9.25
N ALA A 198 8.64 -1.90 -8.35
CA ALA A 198 10.01 -2.31 -7.99
C ALA A 198 10.76 -2.97 -9.15
N SER A 199 10.04 -3.55 -10.11
CA SER A 199 10.63 -4.16 -11.31
C SER A 199 11.21 -3.12 -12.29
N VAL A 200 10.86 -1.84 -12.11
CA VAL A 200 11.29 -0.77 -13.00
C VAL A 200 12.30 0.15 -12.29
N PRO A 201 13.56 0.24 -12.76
CA PRO A 201 14.64 0.93 -12.05
C PRO A 201 14.45 2.44 -11.91
N ARG A 202 13.69 3.07 -12.81
CA ARG A 202 13.40 4.52 -12.79
C ARG A 202 12.39 4.91 -11.71
N ASN A 203 11.61 3.95 -11.21
CA ASN A 203 10.62 4.19 -10.18
C ASN A 203 11.27 4.36 -8.81
N LEU A 204 10.56 5.04 -7.92
CA LEU A 204 10.96 5.28 -6.55
C LEU A 204 9.90 4.72 -5.61
N ILE A 205 10.32 3.91 -4.66
CA ILE A 205 9.46 3.46 -3.55
C ILE A 205 9.93 4.18 -2.31
N LEU A 206 9.02 4.90 -1.67
CA LEU A 206 9.30 5.83 -0.58
C LEU A 206 8.48 5.46 0.66
N PHE A 207 9.17 5.06 1.73
CA PHE A 207 8.53 4.73 3.00
C PHE A 207 8.60 5.90 3.98
N MET A 208 7.49 6.60 4.17
CA MET A 208 7.43 7.80 5.02
C MET A 208 7.58 7.50 6.52
N GLU A 209 7.58 6.23 6.91
CA GLU A 209 7.74 5.75 8.27
C GLU A 209 8.57 4.47 8.29
N LYS A 210 9.22 4.22 9.43
CA LYS A 210 9.82 2.92 9.72
C LYS A 210 8.70 1.88 9.90
N PRO A 211 8.81 0.69 9.28
CA PRO A 211 7.85 -0.38 9.52
C PRO A 211 7.93 -0.84 10.98
N GLU A 212 6.76 -1.14 11.55
CA GLU A 212 6.65 -1.59 12.93
C GLU A 212 7.14 -3.04 13.08
N PRO A 213 8.13 -3.33 13.96
CA PRO A 213 8.64 -4.69 14.15
C PRO A 213 7.60 -5.65 14.72
N SER A 214 6.61 -5.12 15.43
CA SER A 214 5.49 -5.86 16.02
C SER A 214 4.47 -6.31 14.98
N GLU A 215 4.38 -5.63 13.83
CA GLU A 215 3.44 -5.98 12.77
C GLU A 215 3.86 -7.30 12.12
N ARG A 216 2.94 -8.25 12.06
CA ARG A 216 3.19 -9.58 11.50
C ARG A 216 2.56 -9.69 10.12
N GLY A 217 3.33 -10.23 9.17
CA GLY A 217 2.87 -10.54 7.83
C GLY A 217 2.03 -11.82 7.78
N GLU A 218 1.50 -12.14 6.58
CA GLU A 218 0.57 -13.26 6.35
C GLU A 218 1.11 -14.63 6.85
N ASN A 219 2.44 -14.80 6.84
CA ASN A 219 3.09 -16.04 7.24
C ASN A 219 3.51 -16.07 8.73
N GLY A 220 3.06 -15.11 9.55
CA GLY A 220 3.49 -14.95 10.96
C GLY A 220 4.91 -14.38 11.14
N GLY A 221 5.61 -14.12 10.03
CA GLY A 221 6.91 -13.46 9.99
C GLY A 221 6.82 -11.92 9.93
N PRO A 222 7.95 -11.22 9.71
CA PRO A 222 7.96 -9.78 9.47
C PRO A 222 7.25 -9.42 8.17
N THR A 223 6.66 -8.23 8.12
CA THR A 223 5.96 -7.72 6.92
C THR A 223 6.90 -7.54 5.73
N VAL A 224 6.36 -7.44 4.50
CA VAL A 224 7.12 -7.16 3.28
C VAL A 224 7.84 -5.83 3.43
N ALA A 225 7.18 -4.80 3.95
CA ALA A 225 7.81 -3.51 4.26
C ALA A 225 8.96 -3.66 5.27
N ALA A 226 8.78 -4.41 6.37
CA ALA A 226 9.84 -4.66 7.35
C ALA A 226 11.03 -5.41 6.76
N ARG A 227 10.77 -6.48 5.99
CA ARG A 227 11.82 -7.25 5.30
C ARG A 227 12.59 -6.39 4.31
N LEU A 228 11.88 -5.49 3.63
CA LEU A 228 12.42 -4.53 2.67
C LEU A 228 13.31 -3.49 3.35
N PHE A 229 12.83 -2.93 4.45
CA PHE A 229 13.61 -2.04 5.31
C PHE A 229 14.88 -2.72 5.80
N ASP A 230 14.78 -3.90 6.40
CA ASP A 230 15.95 -4.63 6.93
C ASP A 230 16.96 -4.99 5.85
N ALA A 231 16.50 -5.34 4.64
CA ALA A 231 17.41 -5.67 3.55
C ALA A 231 18.17 -4.43 3.05
N VAL A 232 17.54 -3.26 3.05
CA VAL A 232 18.21 -2.01 2.71
C VAL A 232 19.19 -1.59 3.79
N GLU A 233 18.82 -1.68 5.06
CA GLU A 233 19.73 -1.34 6.16
C GLU A 233 20.98 -2.23 6.12
N ARG A 234 20.83 -3.55 5.90
CA ARG A 234 21.98 -4.45 5.70
C ARG A 234 22.83 -4.06 4.49
N ALA A 235 22.19 -3.76 3.36
CA ALA A 235 22.92 -3.38 2.14
C ALA A 235 23.65 -2.03 2.30
N LYS A 236 23.09 -1.10 3.08
CA LYS A 236 23.73 0.16 3.45
C LYS A 236 24.99 -0.07 4.26
N ASP A 237 24.91 -0.91 5.29
CA ASP A 237 26.05 -1.25 6.15
C ASP A 237 27.17 -1.94 5.36
N GLU A 238 26.83 -2.89 4.50
CA GLU A 238 27.78 -3.61 3.65
C GLU A 238 28.52 -2.68 2.67
N ALA A 239 27.77 -1.84 1.95
CA ALA A 239 28.37 -0.92 0.99
C ALA A 239 29.19 0.18 1.67
N PHE A 240 28.78 0.63 2.87
CA PHE A 240 29.57 1.56 3.67
C PHE A 240 30.92 0.96 4.05
N GLN A 241 30.96 -0.31 4.47
CA GLN A 241 32.21 -1.02 4.79
C GLN A 241 33.12 -1.17 3.57
N GLN A 242 32.55 -1.43 2.39
CA GLN A 242 33.34 -1.72 1.18
C GLN A 242 33.86 -0.48 0.45
N THR A 243 33.03 0.53 0.23
CA THR A 243 33.36 1.63 -0.69
C THR A 243 33.39 3.00 -0.02
N ARG A 244 33.00 3.10 1.26
CA ARG A 244 32.72 4.37 1.96
C ARG A 244 31.81 5.34 1.18
N ARG A 245 31.13 4.88 0.11
CA ARG A 245 30.17 5.63 -0.68
C ARG A 245 28.77 5.20 -0.27
N ARG A 246 27.86 6.17 -0.15
CA ARG A 246 26.50 5.95 0.33
C ARG A 246 25.46 5.85 -0.80
N ASP A 247 25.90 5.57 -2.02
CA ASP A 247 25.09 5.77 -3.20
C ASP A 247 24.77 4.44 -3.87
N PHE A 248 23.47 4.14 -3.97
CA PHE A 248 22.86 2.98 -4.63
C PHE A 248 23.20 1.62 -4.00
N TYR A 249 22.25 1.11 -3.22
CA TYR A 249 22.33 -0.22 -2.59
C TYR A 249 21.41 -1.18 -3.32
N GLY A 250 21.96 -2.31 -3.76
CA GLY A 250 21.17 -3.34 -4.38
C GLY A 250 20.69 -4.38 -3.39
N CYS A 251 19.39 -4.45 -3.14
CA CYS A 251 18.79 -5.52 -2.36
C CYS A 251 17.79 -6.32 -3.21
N THR A 252 17.78 -7.64 -3.04
CA THR A 252 16.80 -8.52 -3.68
C THR A 252 15.98 -9.23 -2.61
N ILE A 253 14.65 -9.16 -2.73
CA ILE A 253 13.73 -9.82 -1.79
C ILE A 253 12.76 -10.71 -2.53
N LYS A 254 12.53 -11.90 -1.98
CA LYS A 254 11.52 -12.83 -2.48
C LYS A 254 10.15 -12.45 -1.92
N ILE A 255 9.25 -11.99 -2.78
CA ILE A 255 7.85 -11.72 -2.45
C ILE A 255 6.98 -12.83 -3.05
N GLY A 256 6.08 -13.39 -2.24
CA GLY A 256 5.06 -14.31 -2.70
C GLY A 256 3.82 -13.53 -3.11
N VAL A 257 3.39 -13.63 -4.38
CA VAL A 257 2.19 -12.96 -4.87
C VAL A 257 1.11 -14.02 -5.09
N THR A 258 -0.06 -13.78 -4.52
CA THR A 258 -1.25 -14.59 -4.73
C THR A 258 -2.15 -13.90 -5.75
N LYS A 259 -2.57 -14.62 -6.79
CA LYS A 259 -3.53 -14.12 -7.78
C LYS A 259 -4.75 -15.03 -7.81
N ARG A 260 -5.94 -14.43 -7.75
CA ARG A 260 -7.19 -15.16 -7.93
C ARG A 260 -7.33 -15.56 -9.39
N VAL A 261 -7.55 -16.85 -9.63
CA VAL A 261 -7.71 -17.43 -10.97
C VAL A 261 -9.00 -18.27 -10.96
N PRO A 262 -9.86 -18.16 -11.99
CA PRO A 262 -11.09 -18.95 -12.06
C PRO A 262 -10.79 -20.44 -12.06
N LEU A 263 -11.65 -21.22 -11.40
CA LEU A 263 -11.63 -22.68 -11.44
C LEU A 263 -12.05 -23.15 -12.84
N LEU A 264 -11.23 -23.97 -13.49
CA LEU A 264 -11.50 -24.50 -14.83
C LEU A 264 -11.54 -26.04 -14.83
N GLY A 265 -12.36 -26.62 -15.70
CA GLY A 265 -12.38 -28.06 -15.98
C GLY A 265 -12.75 -28.94 -14.77
N SER A 266 -11.86 -29.85 -14.40
CA SER A 266 -12.07 -30.83 -13.33
C SER A 266 -12.24 -30.20 -11.95
N GLU A 267 -11.53 -29.09 -11.69
CA GLU A 267 -11.57 -28.38 -10.41
C GLU A 267 -12.94 -27.73 -10.17
N LEU A 268 -13.54 -27.17 -11.23
CA LEU A 268 -14.90 -26.63 -11.19
C LEU A 268 -15.93 -27.73 -10.92
N ARG A 269 -15.79 -28.91 -11.54
CA ARG A 269 -16.69 -30.04 -11.33
C ARG A 269 -16.62 -30.54 -9.88
N THR A 270 -15.42 -30.69 -9.31
CA THR A 270 -15.25 -31.09 -7.91
C THR A 270 -15.87 -30.06 -6.96
N HIS A 271 -15.71 -28.77 -7.24
CA HIS A 271 -16.34 -27.71 -6.47
C HIS A 271 -17.88 -27.79 -6.54
N GLN A 272 -18.44 -27.95 -7.74
CA GLN A 272 -19.89 -28.09 -7.94
C GLN A 272 -20.46 -29.32 -7.21
N ILE A 273 -19.76 -30.45 -7.25
CA ILE A 273 -20.13 -31.67 -6.51
C ILE A 273 -20.11 -31.40 -5.00
N ASN A 274 -19.04 -30.78 -4.49
CA ASN A 274 -18.93 -30.46 -3.06
C ASN A 274 -20.02 -29.48 -2.60
N GLU A 275 -20.37 -28.48 -3.41
CA GLU A 275 -21.46 -27.56 -3.11
C GLU A 275 -22.83 -28.26 -3.14
N GLN A 276 -23.07 -29.16 -4.09
CA GLN A 276 -24.28 -29.98 -4.11
C GLN A 276 -24.35 -30.89 -2.88
N GLN A 277 -23.23 -31.49 -2.47
CA GLN A 277 -23.17 -32.31 -1.26
C GLN A 277 -23.45 -31.50 0.01
N LYS A 278 -22.88 -30.30 0.15
CA LYS A 278 -23.18 -29.40 1.28
C LYS A 278 -24.65 -28.99 1.31
N LYS A 279 -25.24 -28.64 0.15
CA LYS A 279 -26.67 -28.32 0.05
C LYS A 279 -27.54 -29.51 0.45
N ARG A 280 -27.21 -30.72 -0.02
CA ARG A 280 -27.93 -31.96 0.36
C ARG A 280 -27.82 -32.25 1.85
N LYS A 281 -26.65 -32.07 2.46
CA LYS A 281 -26.46 -32.23 3.91
C LYS A 281 -27.28 -31.23 4.71
N ARG A 282 -27.24 -29.94 4.34
CA ARG A 282 -28.05 -28.90 5.00
C ARG A 282 -29.55 -29.17 4.89
N ALA A 283 -30.03 -29.57 3.71
CA ALA A 283 -31.45 -29.91 3.51
C ALA A 283 -31.88 -31.15 4.31
N ALA A 284 -31.00 -32.16 4.44
CA ALA A 284 -31.27 -33.33 5.28
C ALA A 284 -31.32 -32.97 6.77
N GLU A 285 -30.38 -32.15 7.25
CA GLU A 285 -30.38 -31.65 8.65
C GLU A 285 -31.61 -30.78 8.95
N GLU A 286 -32.10 -30.01 7.98
CA GLU A 286 -33.31 -29.19 8.12
C GLU A 286 -34.58 -30.06 8.14
N ALA A 287 -34.67 -31.08 7.27
CA ALA A 287 -35.78 -32.03 7.26
C ALA A 287 -35.85 -32.86 8.55
N GLU A 288 -34.70 -33.31 9.07
CA GLU A 288 -34.61 -34.08 10.32
C GLU A 288 -35.06 -33.23 11.53
N LYS A 289 -34.73 -31.94 11.55
CA LYS A 289 -35.25 -30.99 12.56
C LYS A 289 -36.76 -30.80 12.45
N GLU A 290 -37.29 -30.67 11.23
CA GLU A 290 -38.72 -30.49 11.00
C GLU A 290 -39.53 -31.74 11.39
N GLU A 291 -38.97 -32.94 11.16
CA GLU A 291 -39.56 -34.21 11.57
C GLU A 291 -39.53 -34.38 13.10
N ALA A 292 -38.40 -34.07 13.75
CA ALA A 292 -38.29 -34.06 15.20
C ALA A 292 -39.26 -33.06 15.87
N GLU A 293 -39.49 -31.90 15.25
CA GLU A 293 -40.45 -30.91 15.72
C GLU A 293 -41.90 -31.40 15.58
N LYS A 294 -42.24 -32.04 14.45
CA LYS A 294 -43.55 -32.68 14.24
C LYS A 294 -43.80 -33.80 15.26
N GLU A 295 -42.81 -34.65 15.54
CA GLU A 295 -42.92 -35.68 16.56
C GLU A 295 -43.11 -35.11 17.97
N ALA A 296 -42.40 -34.03 18.31
CA ALA A 296 -42.55 -33.36 19.60
C ALA A 296 -43.94 -32.74 19.77
N VAL A 297 -44.51 -32.14 18.72
CA VAL A 297 -45.88 -31.61 18.70
C VAL A 297 -46.91 -32.75 18.83
N THR A 298 -46.67 -33.89 18.20
CA THR A 298 -47.58 -35.05 18.25
C THR A 298 -47.60 -35.70 19.63
N LYS A 299 -46.42 -35.83 20.27
CA LYS A 299 -46.28 -36.30 21.67
C LYS A 299 -46.94 -35.35 22.68
N LYS A 300 -46.87 -34.03 22.46
CA LYS A 300 -47.58 -33.03 23.28
C LYS A 300 -49.11 -33.06 23.14
N LYS A 301 -49.65 -33.55 22.02
CA LYS A 301 -51.11 -33.68 21.82
C LYS A 301 -51.72 -34.94 22.44
N HIS A 302 -50.90 -35.94 22.77
CA HIS A 302 -51.33 -37.21 23.37
C HIS A 302 -51.06 -37.31 24.88
N SER A 303 -50.59 -36.21 25.49
CA SER A 303 -50.46 -36.03 26.94
C SER A 303 -51.45 -34.99 27.42
#